data_AF-A0A2V6GMJ5-F1
#
_entry.id   AF-A0A2V6GMJ5-F1
#
_cell.length_a   1.000
_cell.length_b   1.000
_cell.length_c   1.000
_cell.angle_alpha   90.00
_cell.angle_beta   90.00
_cell.angle_gamma   90.00
#
_symmetry.space_group_name_H-M   'P 1'
#
loop_
_entity.id
_entity.type
_entity.pdbx_description
1 polymer ?
#
loop_
_entity_poly.entity_id
_entity_poly.type
_entity_poly.pdbx_seq_one_letter_code
_entity_poly.pdbx_strand_id
1 'polypeptide(L)'
;TLTIPLREHLRLLLAIAAEEFAADADSEQPGSLIARAVARDPDYFLRLLDELDAAGWGMADVDQPVLTEIATSFTKMCRDCGFAFVHQADRLATANAAKVPPRFSQLLVTGFDGAHWPLWPLLHAAVKSSREATVVLNDPRDKARDIDETWVGTWEEVFGEAEPVPGPQAKAERKMRERDPLDKVHFLVGADTTEQA
;
A
#
# COMPACT_ATOMS: atom_id res chain seq x y z
N THR A 1 -10.36 2.39 18.86
CA THR A 1 -8.99 1.99 18.46
C THR A 1 -9.13 0.92 17.40
N LEU A 2 -8.45 1.05 16.26
CA LEU A 2 -8.45 0.01 15.23
C LEU A 2 -7.58 -1.14 15.72
N THR A 3 -8.10 -2.37 15.71
CA THR A 3 -7.33 -3.57 16.07
C THR A 3 -6.86 -4.22 14.77
N ILE A 4 -5.56 -4.12 14.47
CA ILE A 4 -4.97 -4.78 13.30
C ILE A 4 -4.71 -6.24 13.68
N PRO A 5 -5.30 -7.22 12.98
CA PRO A 5 -5.10 -8.63 13.30
C PRO A 5 -3.71 -9.13 12.89
N LEU A 6 -3.22 -10.15 13.59
CA LEU A 6 -2.09 -10.95 13.13
C LEU A 6 -2.50 -11.78 11.91
N ARG A 7 -1.53 -12.14 11.06
CA ARG A 7 -1.79 -12.95 9.86
C ARG A 7 -2.42 -14.29 10.22
N GLU A 8 -2.03 -14.87 11.35
CA GLU A 8 -2.55 -16.13 11.87
C GLU A 8 -4.04 -16.05 12.21
N HIS A 9 -4.51 -14.92 12.73
CA HIS A 9 -5.94 -14.71 12.97
C HIS A 9 -6.72 -14.66 11.65
N LEU A 10 -6.18 -13.97 10.64
CA LEU A 10 -6.81 -13.91 9.32
C LEU A 10 -6.86 -15.28 8.64
N ARG A 11 -5.78 -16.06 8.74
CA ARG A 11 -5.72 -17.45 8.24
C ARG A 11 -6.80 -18.31 8.87
N LEU A 12 -6.93 -18.25 10.20
CA LEU A 12 -7.93 -19.01 10.94
C LEU A 12 -9.35 -18.62 10.53
N LEU A 13 -9.66 -17.33 10.51
CA LEU A 13 -11.00 -16.85 10.16
C LEU A 13 -11.37 -17.17 8.70
N LEU A 14 -10.42 -17.07 7.77
CA LEU A 14 -10.67 -17.42 6.37
C LEU A 14 -10.90 -18.92 6.20
N ALA A 15 -10.12 -19.75 6.89
CA ALA A 15 -10.32 -21.19 6.86
C ALA A 15 -11.72 -21.57 7.39
N ILE A 16 -12.15 -20.97 8.51
CA ILE A 16 -13.50 -21.20 9.06
C ILE A 16 -14.58 -20.77 8.06
N ALA A 17 -14.47 -19.57 7.47
CA ALA A 17 -15.44 -19.10 6.48
C ALA A 17 -15.56 -20.05 5.26
N ALA A 18 -14.43 -20.62 4.83
CA ALA A 18 -14.41 -21.58 3.73
C ALA A 18 -14.95 -22.96 4.14
N GLU A 19 -14.69 -23.42 5.36
CA GLU A 19 -15.25 -24.66 5.90
C GLU A 19 -16.77 -24.59 6.08
N GLU A 20 -17.29 -23.47 6.58
CA GLU A 20 -18.73 -23.24 6.71
C GLU A 20 -19.42 -23.33 5.34
N PHE A 21 -18.88 -22.66 4.32
CA PHE A 21 -19.39 -22.76 2.96
C PHE A 21 -19.34 -24.20 2.42
N ALA A 22 -18.22 -24.91 2.64
CA ALA A 22 -18.06 -26.28 2.16
C ALA A 22 -19.02 -27.27 2.84
N ALA A 23 -19.42 -27.02 4.09
CA ALA A 23 -20.35 -27.84 4.85
C ALA A 23 -21.81 -27.65 4.40
N ASP A 24 -22.17 -26.44 3.98
CA ASP A 24 -23.51 -26.11 3.49
C ASP A 24 -23.71 -26.50 2.00
N ALA A 25 -22.62 -26.61 1.24
CA ALA A 25 -22.64 -27.00 -0.16
C ALA A 25 -22.68 -28.54 -0.36
N ASP A 26 -23.35 -28.99 -1.43
CA ASP A 26 -23.28 -30.39 -1.85
C ASP A 26 -21.83 -30.77 -2.21
N SER A 27 -21.35 -31.86 -1.60
CA SER A 27 -19.94 -32.28 -1.60
C SER A 27 -19.35 -32.55 -2.99
N GLU A 28 -20.20 -32.85 -3.98
CA GLU A 28 -19.78 -33.10 -5.36
C GLU A 28 -19.78 -31.83 -6.24
N GLN A 29 -20.31 -30.70 -5.74
CA GLN A 29 -20.32 -29.48 -6.53
C GLN A 29 -18.92 -28.83 -6.61
N PRO A 30 -18.55 -28.26 -7.77
CA PRO A 30 -17.27 -27.58 -7.95
C PRO A 30 -16.99 -26.50 -6.90
N GLY A 31 -18.03 -25.81 -6.41
CA GLY A 31 -17.91 -24.80 -5.35
C GLY A 31 -17.42 -25.36 -4.01
N SER A 32 -17.87 -26.57 -3.63
CA SER A 32 -17.40 -27.23 -2.40
C SER A 32 -15.91 -27.57 -2.50
N LEU A 33 -15.42 -27.99 -3.67
CA LEU A 33 -14.00 -28.25 -3.89
C LEU A 33 -13.13 -26.99 -3.80
N ILE A 34 -13.60 -25.87 -4.35
CA ILE A 34 -12.92 -24.57 -4.24
C ILE A 34 -12.84 -24.15 -2.76
N ALA A 35 -13.95 -24.22 -2.03
CA ALA A 35 -13.99 -23.86 -0.63
C ALA A 35 -13.05 -24.73 0.23
N ARG A 36 -13.03 -26.06 0.01
CA ARG A 36 -12.10 -26.96 0.71
C ARG A 36 -10.63 -26.67 0.37
N ALA A 37 -10.34 -26.24 -0.86
CA ALA A 37 -8.99 -25.83 -1.23
C ALA A 37 -8.57 -24.56 -0.46
N VAL A 38 -9.45 -23.56 -0.39
CA VAL A 38 -9.22 -22.33 0.40
C VAL A 38 -9.05 -22.64 1.89
N ALA A 39 -9.89 -23.52 2.46
CA ALA A 39 -9.78 -23.92 3.86
C ALA A 39 -8.43 -24.59 4.17
N ARG A 40 -7.95 -25.42 3.25
CA ARG A 40 -6.68 -26.15 3.40
C ARG A 40 -5.46 -25.24 3.25
N ASP A 41 -5.52 -24.25 2.36
CA ASP A 41 -4.43 -23.32 2.09
C ASP A 41 -4.96 -21.88 1.90
N PRO A 42 -5.24 -21.18 3.02
CA PRO A 42 -5.84 -19.84 2.98
C PRO A 42 -4.88 -18.75 2.50
N ASP A 43 -3.57 -19.02 2.47
CA ASP A 43 -2.56 -17.97 2.25
C ASP A 43 -2.62 -17.35 0.86
N TYR A 44 -2.85 -18.18 -0.16
CA TYR A 44 -2.97 -17.70 -1.52
C TYR A 44 -4.17 -16.78 -1.69
N PHE A 45 -5.31 -17.16 -1.10
CA PHE A 45 -6.52 -16.36 -1.21
C PHE A 45 -6.44 -15.08 -0.37
N LEU A 46 -5.84 -15.12 0.82
CA LEU A 46 -5.54 -13.90 1.58
C LEU A 46 -4.67 -12.94 0.78
N ARG A 47 -3.61 -13.43 0.13
CA ARG A 47 -2.75 -12.58 -0.71
C ARG A 47 -3.54 -11.93 -1.86
N LEU A 48 -4.43 -12.69 -2.50
CA LEU A 48 -5.30 -12.15 -3.54
C LEU A 48 -6.22 -11.04 -3.01
N LEU A 49 -6.81 -11.23 -1.82
CA LEU A 49 -7.62 -10.21 -1.17
C LEU A 49 -6.80 -8.95 -0.88
N ASP A 50 -5.58 -9.11 -0.33
CA ASP A 50 -4.67 -7.99 -0.06
C ASP A 50 -4.32 -7.20 -1.34
N GLU A 51 -4.06 -7.91 -2.45
CA GLU A 51 -3.74 -7.31 -3.75
C GLU A 51 -4.92 -6.55 -4.35
N LEU A 52 -6.13 -7.13 -4.29
CA LEU A 52 -7.35 -6.46 -4.75
C LEU A 52 -7.62 -5.20 -3.92
N ASP A 53 -7.57 -5.31 -2.58
CA ASP A 53 -7.82 -4.18 -1.69
C ASP A 53 -6.78 -3.06 -1.87
N ALA A 54 -5.51 -3.41 -2.16
CA ALA A 54 -4.45 -2.46 -2.47
C ALA A 54 -4.67 -1.75 -3.81
N ALA A 55 -5.26 -2.45 -4.80
CA ALA A 55 -5.70 -1.86 -6.07
C ALA A 55 -7.00 -1.05 -5.95
N GLY A 56 -7.65 -1.07 -4.78
CA GLY A 56 -8.95 -0.43 -4.56
C GLY A 56 -10.13 -1.21 -5.15
N TRP A 57 -9.93 -2.49 -5.48
CA TRP A 57 -10.95 -3.41 -5.97
C TRP A 57 -11.45 -4.31 -4.83
N GLY A 58 -12.67 -4.82 -4.96
CA GLY A 58 -13.24 -5.80 -4.06
C GLY A 58 -13.48 -7.15 -4.76
N MET A 59 -13.79 -8.19 -3.98
CA MET A 59 -14.19 -9.48 -4.53
C MET A 59 -15.50 -9.43 -5.35
N ALA A 60 -16.29 -8.37 -5.19
CA ALA A 60 -17.46 -8.15 -6.04
C ALA A 60 -17.08 -7.81 -7.49
N ASP A 61 -15.86 -7.33 -7.72
CA ASP A 61 -15.33 -7.02 -9.05
C ASP A 61 -14.72 -8.26 -9.73
N VAL A 62 -14.67 -9.39 -9.03
CA VAL A 62 -14.19 -10.68 -9.54
C VAL A 62 -15.37 -11.56 -9.90
N ASP A 63 -15.40 -12.09 -11.12
CA ASP A 63 -16.44 -13.01 -11.61
C ASP A 63 -16.24 -14.45 -11.05
N GLN A 64 -16.25 -14.58 -9.71
CA GLN A 64 -16.10 -15.85 -8.99
C GLN A 64 -17.03 -15.93 -7.76
N PRO A 65 -18.31 -16.31 -7.94
CA PRO A 65 -19.35 -16.28 -6.90
C PRO A 65 -18.97 -16.97 -5.59
N VAL A 66 -18.33 -18.14 -5.66
CA VAL A 66 -17.92 -18.92 -4.48
C VAL A 66 -16.88 -18.17 -3.65
N LEU A 67 -15.86 -17.61 -4.31
CA LEU A 67 -14.82 -16.84 -3.62
C LEU A 67 -15.40 -15.53 -3.05
N THR A 68 -16.33 -14.91 -3.76
CA THR A 68 -17.03 -13.70 -3.28
C THR A 68 -17.85 -13.98 -2.02
N GLU A 69 -18.53 -15.12 -1.95
CA GLU A 69 -19.30 -15.52 -0.77
C GLU A 69 -18.39 -15.83 0.43
N ILE A 70 -17.33 -16.61 0.23
CA ILE A 70 -16.33 -16.89 1.26
C ILE A 70 -15.70 -15.58 1.77
N ALA A 71 -15.29 -14.68 0.88
CA ALA A 71 -14.72 -13.38 1.25
C ALA A 71 -15.71 -12.51 2.02
N THR A 72 -17.00 -12.57 1.68
CA THR A 72 -18.07 -11.86 2.38
C THR A 72 -18.23 -12.37 3.81
N SER A 73 -18.29 -13.70 4.00
CA SER A 73 -18.37 -14.32 5.32
C SER A 73 -17.12 -13.99 6.16
N PHE A 74 -15.93 -14.20 5.60
CA PHE A 74 -14.65 -13.85 6.21
C PHE A 74 -14.60 -12.38 6.67
N THR A 75 -14.99 -11.43 5.81
CA THR A 75 -15.01 -10.01 6.14
C THR A 75 -15.99 -9.68 7.26
N LYS A 76 -17.12 -10.38 7.32
CA LYS A 76 -18.07 -10.28 8.44
C LYS A 76 -17.42 -10.78 9.74
N MET A 77 -16.80 -11.95 9.73
CA MET A 77 -16.12 -12.50 10.93
C MET A 77 -15.02 -11.56 11.44
N CYS A 78 -14.18 -11.01 10.56
CA CYS A 78 -13.17 -10.03 10.93
C CYS A 78 -13.79 -8.80 11.63
N ARG A 79 -14.90 -8.28 11.10
CA ARG A 79 -15.62 -7.14 11.72
C ARG A 79 -16.21 -7.50 13.07
N ASP A 80 -16.78 -8.68 13.22
CA ASP A 80 -17.36 -9.16 14.48
C ASP A 80 -16.27 -9.34 15.55
N CYS A 81 -15.03 -9.67 15.16
CA CYS A 81 -13.86 -9.66 16.03
C CYS A 81 -13.27 -8.26 16.30
N GLY A 82 -13.85 -7.19 15.72
CA GLY A 82 -13.33 -5.83 15.84
C GLY A 82 -12.03 -5.59 15.07
N PHE A 83 -11.70 -6.45 14.11
CA PHE A 83 -10.50 -6.33 13.30
C PHE A 83 -10.70 -5.33 12.16
N ALA A 84 -9.64 -4.56 11.90
CA ALA A 84 -9.52 -3.70 10.74
C ALA A 84 -8.34 -4.17 9.89
N PHE A 85 -8.54 -4.23 8.57
CA PHE A 85 -7.47 -4.59 7.65
C PHE A 85 -6.44 -3.46 7.53
N VAL A 86 -5.19 -3.82 7.26
CA VAL A 86 -4.07 -2.85 7.20
C VAL A 86 -4.33 -1.76 6.16
N HIS A 87 -4.77 -2.12 4.95
CA HIS A 87 -5.08 -1.16 3.88
C HIS A 87 -6.23 -0.20 4.27
N GLN A 88 -7.22 -0.66 5.05
CA GLN A 88 -8.26 0.24 5.58
C GLN A 88 -7.68 1.19 6.62
N ALA A 89 -6.80 0.70 7.50
CA ALA A 89 -6.11 1.53 8.48
C ALA A 89 -5.22 2.57 7.79
N ASP A 90 -4.52 2.20 6.72
CA ASP A 90 -3.67 3.11 5.95
C ASP A 90 -4.48 4.18 5.22
N ARG A 91 -5.59 3.81 4.55
CA ARG A 91 -6.52 4.78 3.95
C ARG A 91 -7.08 5.76 4.98
N LEU A 92 -7.46 5.26 6.16
CA LEU A 92 -7.91 6.11 7.27
C LEU A 92 -6.78 7.01 7.80
N ALA A 93 -5.54 6.52 7.84
CA ALA A 93 -4.38 7.33 8.21
C ALA A 93 -4.19 8.48 7.21
N THR A 94 -4.26 8.21 5.90
CA THR A 94 -4.18 9.23 4.86
C THR A 94 -5.30 10.28 5.01
N ALA A 95 -6.55 9.84 5.17
CA ALA A 95 -7.71 10.73 5.28
C ALA A 95 -7.70 11.60 6.55
N ASN A 96 -6.94 11.20 7.58
CA ASN A 96 -6.83 11.91 8.85
C ASN A 96 -5.50 12.65 9.03
N ALA A 97 -4.51 12.40 8.18
CA ALA A 97 -3.17 12.96 8.31
C ALA A 97 -3.18 14.51 8.41
N ALA A 98 -3.99 15.18 7.59
CA ALA A 98 -4.12 16.64 7.61
C ALA A 98 -5.02 17.19 8.74
N LYS A 99 -5.76 16.32 9.44
CA LYS A 99 -6.73 16.73 10.50
C LYS A 99 -6.13 16.69 11.90
N VAL A 100 -4.98 16.05 12.04
CA VAL A 100 -4.30 15.82 13.32
C VAL A 100 -3.01 16.65 13.33
N PRO A 101 -2.56 17.17 14.48
CA PRO A 101 -1.27 17.84 14.56
C PRO A 101 -0.14 16.98 13.98
N PRO A 102 0.85 17.58 13.29
CA PRO A 102 1.97 16.85 12.71
C PRO A 102 2.66 15.95 13.75
N ARG A 103 2.86 14.69 13.38
CA ARG A 103 3.54 13.68 14.19
C ARG A 103 5.05 13.69 14.00
N PHE A 104 5.51 14.06 12.81
CA PHE A 104 6.92 14.15 12.47
C PHE A 104 7.35 15.61 12.36
N SER A 105 8.53 15.95 12.90
CA SER A 105 9.13 17.27 12.67
C SER A 105 9.75 17.35 11.28
N GLN A 106 10.67 16.45 10.98
CA GLN A 106 11.35 16.34 9.69
C GLN A 106 11.34 14.87 9.25
N LEU A 107 10.91 14.59 8.02
CA LEU A 107 10.81 13.24 7.47
C LEU A 107 11.56 13.15 6.14
N LEU A 108 12.42 12.14 5.99
CA LEU A 108 13.01 11.77 4.70
C LEU A 108 12.39 10.44 4.25
N VAL A 109 11.84 10.43 3.05
CA VAL A 109 11.32 9.22 2.39
C VAL A 109 12.23 8.90 1.20
N THR A 110 12.77 7.68 1.16
CA THR A 110 13.71 7.24 0.11
C THR A 110 13.68 5.71 -0.01
N GLY A 111 14.09 5.18 -1.16
CA GLY A 111 14.17 3.73 -1.42
C GLY A 111 12.85 3.07 -1.83
N PHE A 112 11.84 3.86 -2.19
CA PHE A 112 10.54 3.37 -2.68
C PHE A 112 10.37 3.68 -4.17
N ASP A 113 9.75 2.74 -4.88
CA ASP A 113 9.51 2.75 -6.32
C ASP A 113 8.12 2.15 -6.64
N GLY A 114 7.82 1.92 -7.92
CA GLY A 114 6.54 1.36 -8.35
C GLY A 114 6.20 -0.02 -7.76
N ALA A 115 7.20 -0.80 -7.33
CA ALA A 115 6.95 -2.09 -6.67
C ALA A 115 6.34 -1.94 -5.25
N HIS A 116 6.41 -0.73 -4.68
CA HIS A 116 5.93 -0.43 -3.34
C HIS A 116 4.53 0.20 -3.33
N TRP A 117 3.78 0.08 -4.44
CA TRP A 117 2.43 0.64 -4.58
C TRP A 117 1.50 0.41 -3.38
N PRO A 118 1.45 -0.80 -2.76
CA PRO A 118 0.58 -1.03 -1.61
C PRO A 118 0.87 -0.15 -0.40
N LEU A 119 2.11 0.37 -0.27
CA LEU A 119 2.52 1.26 0.81
C LEU A 119 2.23 2.74 0.54
N TRP A 120 1.81 3.08 -0.69
CA TRP A 120 1.53 4.46 -1.08
C TRP A 120 0.64 5.22 -0.06
N PRO A 121 -0.51 4.69 0.39
CA PRO A 121 -1.39 5.43 1.30
C PRO A 121 -0.70 5.76 2.63
N LEU A 122 0.12 4.83 3.14
CA LEU A 122 0.88 5.01 4.38
C LEU A 122 1.99 6.05 4.22
N LEU A 123 2.75 5.99 3.12
CA LEU A 123 3.81 6.96 2.82
C LEU A 123 3.24 8.37 2.63
N HIS A 124 2.14 8.47 1.88
CA HIS A 124 1.39 9.72 1.73
C HIS A 124 0.90 10.25 3.10
N ALA A 125 0.33 9.40 3.94
CA ALA A 125 -0.10 9.78 5.29
C ALA A 125 1.05 10.28 6.15
N ALA A 126 2.22 9.63 6.08
CA ALA A 126 3.41 10.02 6.83
C ALA A 126 3.92 11.41 6.42
N VAL A 127 4.01 11.66 5.10
CA VAL A 127 4.41 12.96 4.55
C VAL A 127 3.41 14.05 4.95
N LYS A 128 2.10 13.82 4.81
CA LYS A 128 1.07 14.79 5.25
C LYS A 128 1.05 15.01 6.77
N SER A 129 1.53 14.03 7.55
CA SER A 129 1.65 14.12 9.00
C SER A 129 2.99 14.70 9.46
N SER A 130 3.80 15.23 8.55
CA SER A 130 5.08 15.87 8.87
C SER A 130 4.96 17.39 8.83
N ARG A 131 5.76 18.09 9.65
CA ARG A 131 5.91 19.55 9.49
C ARG A 131 6.72 19.87 8.25
N GLU A 132 7.77 19.09 8.02
CA GLU A 132 8.65 19.19 6.86
C GLU A 132 8.97 17.77 6.39
N ALA A 133 8.92 17.55 5.07
CA ALA A 133 9.30 16.30 4.45
C ALA A 133 10.14 16.51 3.20
N THR A 134 11.02 15.54 2.95
CA THR A 134 11.75 15.40 1.69
C THR A 134 11.47 14.00 1.14
N VAL A 135 11.01 13.93 -0.11
CA VAL A 135 10.78 12.66 -0.80
C VAL A 135 11.81 12.54 -1.92
N VAL A 136 12.59 11.47 -1.87
CA VAL A 136 13.57 11.13 -2.89
C VAL A 136 12.97 10.07 -3.78
N LEU A 137 12.81 10.40 -5.06
CA LEU A 137 12.27 9.52 -6.08
C LEU A 137 13.42 8.99 -6.94
N ASN A 138 13.38 7.71 -7.25
CA ASN A 138 14.35 7.11 -8.15
C ASN A 138 13.93 7.36 -9.61
N ASP A 139 14.91 7.45 -10.49
CA ASP A 139 14.66 7.42 -11.93
C ASP A 139 13.95 6.10 -12.31
N PRO A 140 12.85 6.15 -13.10
CA PRO A 140 12.12 4.95 -13.50
C PRO A 140 13.00 3.90 -14.17
N ARG A 141 12.95 2.65 -13.68
CA ARG A 141 13.78 1.58 -14.21
C ARG A 141 13.26 1.11 -15.56
N ASP A 142 14.15 0.84 -16.51
CA ASP A 142 13.76 0.35 -17.85
C ASP A 142 12.84 -0.89 -17.83
N LYS A 143 13.09 -1.84 -16.92
CA LYS A 143 12.32 -3.08 -16.81
C LYS A 143 10.91 -2.91 -16.24
N ALA A 144 10.64 -1.79 -15.58
CA ALA A 144 9.41 -1.50 -14.85
C ALA A 144 8.95 -0.06 -15.11
N ARG A 145 9.28 0.48 -16.29
CA ARG A 145 9.17 1.91 -16.58
C ARG A 145 7.76 2.43 -16.37
N ASP A 146 6.76 1.75 -16.91
CA ASP A 146 5.35 2.18 -16.81
C ASP A 146 4.89 2.33 -15.34
N ILE A 147 5.22 1.35 -14.48
CA ILE A 147 4.80 1.38 -13.08
C ILE A 147 5.62 2.38 -12.25
N ASP A 148 6.92 2.50 -12.53
CA ASP A 148 7.78 3.46 -11.84
C ASP A 148 7.46 4.91 -12.27
N GLU A 149 7.14 5.17 -13.54
CA GLU A 149 6.67 6.48 -14.03
C GLU A 149 5.32 6.85 -13.40
N THR A 150 4.39 5.89 -13.30
CA THR A 150 3.10 6.11 -12.63
C THR A 150 3.30 6.44 -11.14
N TRP A 151 4.28 5.79 -10.49
CA TRP A 151 4.66 6.07 -9.11
C TRP A 151 5.20 7.48 -8.93
N VAL A 152 6.15 7.90 -9.77
CA VAL A 152 6.68 9.26 -9.76
C VAL A 152 5.54 10.26 -10.01
N GLY A 153 4.74 10.06 -11.06
CA GLY A 153 3.63 10.94 -11.40
C GLY A 153 2.61 11.09 -10.26
N THR A 154 2.37 10.02 -9.49
CA THR A 154 1.46 10.07 -8.33
C THR A 154 2.02 10.91 -7.18
N TRP A 155 3.33 10.86 -6.93
CA TRP A 155 3.99 11.78 -6.00
C TRP A 155 3.86 13.23 -6.46
N GLU A 156 4.13 13.47 -7.75
CA GLU A 156 4.12 14.81 -8.34
C GLU A 156 2.73 15.43 -8.37
N GLU A 157 1.70 14.64 -8.67
CA GLU A 157 0.31 15.10 -8.65
C GLU A 157 -0.11 15.57 -7.26
N VAL A 158 0.28 14.84 -6.21
CA VAL A 158 -0.18 15.10 -4.83
C VAL A 158 0.60 16.24 -4.15
N PHE A 159 1.84 16.47 -4.54
CA PHE A 159 2.74 17.36 -3.81
C PHE A 159 3.53 18.37 -4.67
N GLY A 160 3.43 18.28 -6.00
CA GLY A 160 4.13 19.14 -6.95
C GLY A 160 5.29 18.43 -7.66
N GLU A 161 5.70 18.98 -8.81
CA GLU A 161 6.77 18.45 -9.66
C GLU A 161 8.08 18.21 -8.90
N ALA A 162 8.76 17.11 -9.24
CA ALA A 162 10.00 16.78 -8.57
C ALA A 162 11.19 17.60 -9.09
N GLU A 163 12.03 18.13 -8.18
CA GLU A 163 13.27 18.79 -8.61
C GLU A 163 14.34 17.73 -8.91
N PRO A 164 15.05 17.81 -10.04
CA PRO A 164 16.16 16.90 -10.31
C PRO A 164 17.30 17.13 -9.30
N VAL A 165 17.82 16.05 -8.70
CA VAL A 165 19.03 16.13 -7.88
C VAL A 165 20.18 16.51 -8.81
N PRO A 166 20.88 17.62 -8.53
CA PRO A 166 22.01 18.01 -9.35
C PRO A 166 23.09 16.92 -9.30
N GLY A 167 23.54 16.46 -10.47
CA GLY A 167 24.67 15.53 -10.57
C GLY A 167 25.94 16.11 -9.91
N PRO A 168 26.99 15.29 -9.69
CA PRO A 168 28.20 15.71 -8.99
C PRO A 168 28.85 16.99 -9.53
N GLN A 169 28.71 17.25 -10.84
CA GLN A 169 29.25 18.43 -11.52
C GLN A 169 28.48 19.73 -11.21
N ALA A 170 27.19 19.65 -10.90
CA ALA A 170 26.34 20.80 -10.61
C ALA A 170 26.42 21.29 -9.14
N LYS A 171 27.08 20.53 -8.26
CA LYS A 171 27.33 20.94 -6.85
C LYS A 171 28.28 22.14 -6.74
N ALA A 172 29.05 22.46 -7.79
CA ALA A 172 29.99 23.58 -7.78
C ALA A 172 29.30 24.97 -7.89
N GLU A 173 28.09 25.04 -8.43
CA GLU A 173 27.42 26.32 -8.74
C GLU A 173 26.41 26.77 -7.68
N ARG A 174 26.04 25.91 -6.72
CA ARG A 174 25.00 26.19 -5.70
C ARG A 174 25.55 26.85 -4.42
N LYS A 175 26.65 27.60 -4.50
CA LYS A 175 27.08 28.55 -3.44
C LYS A 175 26.59 29.95 -3.84
N MET A 176 25.54 30.43 -3.18
CA MET A 176 24.85 31.73 -3.33
C MET A 176 23.48 31.65 -4.02
N ARG A 177 22.52 30.98 -3.39
CA ARG A 177 21.16 31.53 -3.31
C ARG A 177 20.71 31.47 -1.87
N GLU A 178 20.22 32.60 -1.40
CA GLU A 178 19.81 32.86 -0.02
C GLU A 178 18.79 31.81 0.44
N ARG A 179 18.87 31.45 1.73
CA ARG A 179 17.88 30.60 2.40
C ARG A 179 16.55 31.34 2.42
N ASP A 180 15.68 31.05 1.46
CA ASP A 180 14.26 31.33 1.61
C ASP A 180 13.66 30.37 2.65
N PRO A 181 12.58 30.78 3.36
CA PRO A 181 11.96 29.96 4.40
C PRO A 181 11.41 28.66 3.79
N LEU A 182 11.88 27.53 4.33
CA LEU A 182 11.50 26.17 3.96
C LEU A 182 10.05 25.89 4.41
N ASP A 183 9.07 26.33 3.63
CA ASP A 183 7.65 26.15 3.97
C ASP A 183 6.90 25.13 3.09
N LYS A 184 7.57 24.44 2.15
CA LYS A 184 6.91 23.42 1.31
C LYS A 184 7.87 22.29 0.97
N VAL A 185 7.37 21.06 1.14
CA VAL A 185 8.01 19.75 0.88
C VAL A 185 8.98 19.80 -0.31
N HIS A 186 10.18 19.23 -0.12
CA HIS A 186 11.23 19.20 -1.15
C HIS A 186 11.27 17.84 -1.86
N PHE A 187 11.19 17.84 -3.18
CA PHE A 187 11.29 16.65 -4.02
C PHE A 187 12.65 16.59 -4.69
N LEU A 188 13.26 15.40 -4.72
CA LEU A 188 14.60 15.20 -5.26
C LEU A 188 14.64 13.89 -6.08
N VAL A 189 14.89 13.97 -7.40
CA VAL A 189 15.09 12.78 -8.26
C VAL A 189 16.58 12.48 -8.45
N GLY A 190 17.04 11.29 -8.06
CA GLY A 190 18.46 10.90 -8.16
C GLY A 190 18.67 9.59 -8.91
N ALA A 191 19.79 9.49 -9.63
CA ALA A 191 20.26 8.22 -10.19
C ALA A 191 20.73 7.30 -9.05
N ASP A 192 20.19 6.08 -9.02
CA ASP A 192 20.62 5.04 -8.09
C ASP A 192 22.09 4.68 -8.37
N THR A 193 22.92 4.63 -7.32
CA THR A 193 24.37 4.33 -7.42
C THR A 193 24.69 2.91 -6.96
N THR A 194 23.69 2.04 -6.92
CA THR A 194 23.84 0.66 -6.42
C THR A 194 24.35 -0.35 -7.44
N GLU A 195 24.77 0.06 -8.64
CA GLU A 195 25.70 -0.75 -9.44
C GLU A 195 27.13 -0.68 -8.87
N GLN A 196 27.39 -1.34 -7.74
CA GLN A 196 28.70 -1.87 -7.37
C GLN A 196 28.64 -2.70 -6.07
N ALA A 197 28.43 -4.02 -6.20
CA ALA A 197 29.16 -5.10 -5.52
C ALA A 197 28.63 -6.47 -5.96
#